data_AF-A0A0G1DDN3-F1
#
_entry.id   AF-A0A0G1DDN3-F1
#
_cell.length_a   1.000
_cell.length_b   1.000
_cell.length_c   1.000
_cell.angle_alpha   90.00
_cell.angle_beta   90.00
_cell.angle_gamma   90.00
#
_symmetry.space_group_name_H-M   'P 1'
#
loop_
_entity.id
_entity.type
_entity.pdbx_description
1 polymer ?
#
loop_
_entity_poly.entity_id
_entity_poly.type
_entity_poly.pdbx_seq_one_letter_code
_entity_poly.pdbx_strand_id
1 'polypeptide(L)'
;MLFALLLVEVAFLYSAKPVAAEETTSSGIKRIQSVLKEKLENRKEKVEVRQTNIKEKIEDRKGKIEEKKEDRVERVRKAAIVRYDVHKKAIERAEKLLEKLQVRIDKAKEAGQDVAEAERLMADAKNKLADTKIKLASIESKKGVAIDKAGFQEIQRLLQGIRQDLHVIRQDASKIISILKGFNSATSEGKNPLR
;
A
#
# COMPACT_ATOMS: atom_id res chain seq x y z
N MET A 1 -41.48 21.23 -10.12
CA MET A 1 -42.51 21.55 -11.12
C MET A 1 -42.94 20.27 -11.82
N LEU A 2 -44.07 19.72 -11.40
CA LEU A 2 -44.99 18.88 -12.20
C LEU A 2 -46.26 18.79 -11.36
N PHE A 3 -46.93 19.94 -11.31
CA PHE A 3 -48.29 20.11 -10.86
C PHE A 3 -49.21 19.37 -11.83
N ALA A 4 -50.36 18.95 -11.31
CA ALA A 4 -51.60 18.78 -12.07
C ALA A 4 -51.61 17.65 -13.12
N LEU A 5 -52.11 16.48 -12.73
CA LEU A 5 -52.97 15.64 -13.58
C LEU A 5 -53.52 14.45 -12.78
N LEU A 6 -54.44 14.73 -11.84
CA LEU A 6 -55.48 13.77 -11.41
C LEU A 6 -56.51 14.46 -10.50
N LEU A 7 -57.10 15.55 -11.01
CA LEU A 7 -58.29 16.22 -10.48
C LEU A 7 -59.38 16.25 -11.56
N VAL A 8 -59.82 15.06 -11.98
CA VAL A 8 -61.01 14.89 -12.82
C VAL A 8 -61.74 13.65 -12.29
N GLU A 9 -63.06 13.76 -12.14
CA GLU A 9 -64.02 12.78 -11.59
C GLU A 9 -64.31 12.83 -10.08
N VAL A 10 -64.55 14.04 -9.57
CA VAL A 10 -65.63 14.28 -8.60
C VAL A 10 -66.90 14.58 -9.40
N ALA A 11 -67.67 13.56 -9.79
CA ALA A 11 -69.07 13.68 -10.24
C ALA A 11 -69.70 12.31 -10.57
N PHE A 12 -69.89 11.45 -9.57
CA PHE A 12 -70.94 10.42 -9.65
C PHE A 12 -71.56 10.16 -8.27
N LEU A 13 -71.93 11.26 -7.61
CA LEU A 13 -72.96 11.27 -6.57
C LEU A 13 -74.29 11.56 -7.29
N TYR A 14 -75.04 10.54 -7.70
CA TYR A 14 -76.52 10.53 -7.81
C TYR A 14 -77.00 9.19 -8.42
N SER A 15 -76.96 8.11 -7.64
CA SER A 15 -78.05 7.11 -7.63
C SER A 15 -77.95 6.25 -6.38
N ALA A 16 -78.30 6.85 -5.24
CA ALA A 16 -78.56 6.10 -4.03
C ALA A 16 -79.87 5.32 -4.21
N LYS A 17 -79.77 4.03 -4.57
CA LYS A 17 -80.76 3.04 -4.16
C LYS A 17 -80.31 2.55 -2.78
N PRO A 18 -81.13 2.66 -1.72
CA PRO A 18 -80.82 2.03 -0.46
C PRO A 18 -80.94 0.51 -0.67
N VAL A 19 -79.81 -0.14 -0.95
CA VAL A 19 -79.70 -1.58 -0.73
C VAL A 19 -79.83 -1.77 0.78
N ALA A 20 -80.81 -2.59 1.14
CA ALA A 20 -81.20 -2.91 2.50
C ALA A 20 -79.98 -3.09 3.40
N ALA A 21 -79.95 -2.32 4.48
CA ALA A 21 -79.05 -2.54 5.60
C ALA A 21 -79.42 -3.88 6.25
N GLU A 22 -78.81 -4.97 5.78
CA GLU A 22 -78.63 -6.14 6.61
C GLU A 22 -77.71 -5.76 7.76
N GLU A 23 -78.17 -6.00 8.98
CA GLU A 23 -77.49 -5.73 10.24
C GLU A 23 -76.24 -6.60 10.40
N THR A 24 -75.20 -6.39 9.61
CA THR A 24 -73.86 -6.90 9.91
C THR A 24 -73.14 -5.94 10.84
N THR A 25 -73.59 -5.99 12.10
CA THR A 25 -72.90 -5.67 13.35
C THR A 25 -71.76 -4.61 13.33
N SER A 26 -72.00 -3.48 14.02
CA SER A 26 -70.99 -2.56 14.58
C SER A 26 -69.81 -3.29 15.28
N SER A 27 -70.07 -4.49 15.79
CA SER A 27 -69.07 -5.43 16.34
C SER A 27 -68.05 -5.93 15.31
N GLY A 28 -68.46 -6.25 14.07
CA GLY A 28 -67.59 -6.72 13.01
C GLY A 28 -66.61 -5.67 12.51
N ILE A 29 -67.08 -4.43 12.33
CA ILE A 29 -66.23 -3.29 11.91
C ILE A 29 -65.19 -2.95 12.98
N LYS A 30 -65.57 -2.94 14.26
CA LYS A 30 -64.63 -2.74 15.39
C LYS A 30 -63.58 -3.85 15.49
N ARG A 31 -63.97 -5.12 15.25
CA ARG A 31 -63.02 -6.25 15.19
C ARG A 31 -62.05 -6.14 14.01
N ILE A 32 -62.52 -5.70 12.84
CA ILE A 32 -61.65 -5.49 11.68
C ILE A 32 -60.65 -4.35 11.96
N GLN A 33 -61.10 -3.25 12.57
CA GLN A 33 -60.22 -2.16 12.97
C GLN A 33 -59.18 -2.58 14.02
N SER A 34 -59.56 -3.37 15.03
CA SER A 34 -58.61 -3.85 16.05
C SER A 34 -57.56 -4.79 15.44
N VAL A 35 -57.96 -5.72 14.57
CA VAL A 35 -57.04 -6.63 13.87
C VAL A 35 -56.10 -5.87 12.92
N LEU A 36 -56.59 -4.83 12.25
CA LEU A 36 -55.76 -3.97 11.40
C LEU A 36 -54.74 -3.19 12.23
N LYS A 37 -55.15 -2.63 13.38
CA LYS A 37 -54.27 -1.87 14.28
C LYS A 37 -53.17 -2.76 14.86
N GLU A 38 -53.52 -3.96 15.31
CA GLU A 38 -52.57 -4.96 15.81
C GLU A 38 -51.58 -5.41 14.70
N LYS A 39 -52.06 -5.64 13.47
CA LYS A 39 -51.17 -5.92 12.32
C LYS A 39 -50.24 -4.77 11.99
N LEU A 40 -50.68 -3.52 12.19
CA LEU A 40 -49.88 -2.31 11.94
C LEU A 40 -48.82 -2.12 13.02
N GLU A 41 -49.17 -2.33 14.29
CA GLU A 41 -48.23 -2.32 15.43
C GLU A 41 -47.18 -3.42 15.29
N ASN A 42 -47.59 -4.66 15.03
CA ASN A 42 -46.68 -5.78 14.75
C ASN A 42 -45.76 -5.54 13.54
N ARG A 43 -46.23 -4.81 12.51
CA ARG A 43 -45.40 -4.42 11.37
C ARG A 43 -44.41 -3.32 11.74
N LYS A 44 -44.83 -2.32 12.52
CA LYS A 44 -43.96 -1.24 13.00
C LYS A 44 -42.83 -1.82 13.86
N GLU A 45 -43.17 -2.66 14.82
CA GLU A 45 -42.19 -3.34 15.69
C GLU A 45 -41.21 -4.19 14.87
N LYS A 46 -41.70 -4.98 13.91
CA LYS A 46 -40.82 -5.75 13.00
C LYS A 46 -39.92 -4.86 12.14
N VAL A 47 -40.38 -3.68 11.73
CA VAL A 47 -39.58 -2.72 10.95
C VAL A 47 -38.53 -2.07 11.85
N GLU A 48 -38.89 -1.67 13.06
CA GLU A 48 -37.95 -1.11 14.05
C GLU A 48 -36.86 -2.10 14.42
N VAL A 49 -37.23 -3.35 14.73
CA VAL A 49 -36.28 -4.45 14.99
C VAL A 49 -35.39 -4.73 13.78
N ARG A 50 -35.92 -4.65 12.55
CA ARG A 50 -35.08 -4.78 11.34
C ARG A 50 -34.12 -3.60 11.17
N GLN A 51 -34.57 -2.38 11.45
CA GLN A 51 -33.74 -1.18 11.35
C GLN A 51 -32.61 -1.19 12.38
N THR A 52 -32.86 -1.61 13.62
CA THR A 52 -31.81 -1.75 14.65
C THR A 52 -30.81 -2.82 14.27
N ASN A 53 -31.27 -4.02 13.88
CA ASN A 53 -30.40 -5.09 13.41
C ASN A 53 -29.54 -4.71 12.19
N ILE A 54 -30.08 -3.90 11.27
CA ILE A 54 -29.32 -3.41 10.11
C ILE A 54 -28.27 -2.38 10.57
N LYS A 55 -28.62 -1.46 11.47
CA LYS A 55 -27.69 -0.47 12.02
C LYS A 55 -26.53 -1.14 12.76
N GLU A 56 -26.82 -2.09 13.65
CA GLU A 56 -25.81 -2.87 14.37
C GLU A 56 -24.89 -3.62 13.39
N LYS A 57 -25.44 -4.30 12.38
CA LYS A 57 -24.63 -4.97 11.34
C LYS A 57 -23.76 -4.02 10.54
N ILE A 58 -24.21 -2.79 10.31
CA ILE A 58 -23.42 -1.76 9.61
C ILE A 58 -22.28 -1.27 10.51
N GLU A 59 -22.54 -1.00 11.78
CA GLU A 59 -21.52 -0.59 12.75
C GLU A 59 -20.47 -1.68 12.97
N ASP A 60 -20.89 -2.93 13.18
CA ASP A 60 -20.00 -4.09 13.27
C ASP A 60 -19.11 -4.24 12.03
N ARG A 61 -19.67 -4.04 10.84
CA ARG A 61 -18.91 -4.09 9.59
C ARG A 61 -17.92 -2.93 9.49
N LYS A 62 -18.30 -1.73 9.92
CA LYS A 62 -17.41 -0.56 9.95
C LYS A 62 -16.25 -0.79 10.92
N GLY A 63 -16.53 -1.24 12.15
CA GLY A 63 -15.50 -1.57 13.14
C GLY A 63 -14.52 -2.63 12.63
N LYS A 64 -15.02 -3.72 12.04
CA LYS A 64 -14.17 -4.77 11.43
C LYS A 64 -13.34 -4.27 10.24
N ILE A 65 -13.82 -3.25 9.51
CA ILE A 65 -13.05 -2.64 8.42
C ILE A 65 -11.95 -1.72 8.97
N GLU A 66 -12.24 -0.96 10.02
CA GLU A 66 -11.28 -0.07 10.68
C GLU A 66 -10.15 -0.87 11.36
N GLU A 67 -10.48 -1.89 12.13
CA GLU A 67 -9.51 -2.80 12.75
C GLU A 67 -8.59 -3.44 11.70
N LYS A 68 -9.16 -3.96 10.60
CA LYS A 68 -8.37 -4.53 9.49
C LYS A 68 -7.49 -3.49 8.78
N LYS A 69 -7.89 -2.22 8.76
CA LYS A 69 -7.07 -1.13 8.20
C LYS A 69 -5.88 -0.84 9.10
N GLU A 70 -6.09 -0.72 10.41
CA GLU A 70 -5.04 -0.48 11.40
C GLU A 70 -4.01 -1.61 11.39
N ASP A 71 -4.46 -2.86 11.45
CA ASP A 71 -3.64 -4.07 11.32
C ASP A 71 -2.76 -4.07 10.06
N ARG A 72 -3.35 -3.65 8.94
CA ARG A 72 -2.65 -3.62 7.65
C ARG A 72 -1.59 -2.52 7.65
N VAL A 73 -1.89 -1.35 8.17
CA VAL A 73 -0.94 -0.23 8.30
C VAL A 73 0.23 -0.65 9.19
N GLU A 74 -0.03 -1.31 10.32
CA GLU A 74 1.02 -1.75 11.22
C GLU A 74 1.94 -2.81 10.58
N ARG A 75 1.37 -3.81 9.91
CA ARG A 75 2.16 -4.82 9.16
C ARG A 75 3.03 -4.17 8.07
N VAL A 76 2.46 -3.23 7.34
CA VAL A 76 3.17 -2.49 6.28
C VAL A 76 4.32 -1.67 6.87
N ARG A 77 4.09 -0.97 7.98
CA ARG A 77 5.11 -0.18 8.68
C ARG A 77 6.26 -1.06 9.17
N LYS A 78 5.94 -2.18 9.83
CA LYS A 78 6.95 -3.17 10.26
C LYS A 78 7.77 -3.70 9.07
N ALA A 79 7.12 -4.05 7.96
CA ALA A 79 7.80 -4.51 6.76
C ALA A 79 8.71 -3.45 6.13
N ALA A 80 8.29 -2.17 6.13
CA ALA A 80 9.09 -1.07 5.62
C ALA A 80 10.34 -0.82 6.48
N ILE A 81 10.22 -0.86 7.82
CA ILE A 81 11.34 -0.72 8.76
C ILE A 81 12.37 -1.85 8.54
N VAL A 82 11.91 -3.10 8.50
CA VAL A 82 12.81 -4.24 8.28
C VAL A 82 13.56 -4.12 6.95
N ARG A 83 12.86 -3.73 5.87
CA ARG A 83 13.48 -3.52 4.56
C ARG A 83 14.47 -2.36 4.58
N TYR A 84 14.13 -1.27 5.25
CA TYR A 84 15.01 -0.12 5.43
C TYR A 84 16.35 -0.55 6.06
N ASP A 85 16.30 -1.29 7.18
CA ASP A 85 17.52 -1.71 7.90
C ASP A 85 18.40 -2.65 7.07
N VAL A 86 17.76 -3.57 6.32
CA VAL A 86 18.48 -4.46 5.40
C VAL A 86 19.21 -3.66 4.32
N HIS A 87 18.54 -2.68 3.72
CA HIS A 87 19.14 -1.85 2.68
C HIS A 87 20.21 -0.90 3.23
N LYS A 88 20.03 -0.34 4.41
CA LYS A 88 21.04 0.46 5.11
C LYS A 88 22.35 -0.34 5.28
N LYS A 89 22.27 -1.56 5.81
CA LYS A 89 23.43 -2.45 5.95
C LYS A 89 24.06 -2.81 4.60
N ALA A 90 23.27 -2.98 3.55
CA ALA A 90 23.80 -3.27 2.21
C ALA A 90 24.57 -2.07 1.63
N ILE A 91 24.10 -0.85 1.86
CA ILE A 91 24.77 0.40 1.46
C ILE A 91 26.11 0.54 2.19
N GLU A 92 26.14 0.33 3.51
CA GLU A 92 27.37 0.36 4.30
C GLU A 92 28.41 -0.67 3.82
N ARG A 93 27.96 -1.88 3.41
CA ARG A 93 28.84 -2.89 2.82
C ARG A 93 29.37 -2.47 1.46
N ALA A 94 28.53 -1.86 0.63
CA ALA A 94 28.93 -1.37 -0.69
C ALA A 94 29.98 -0.26 -0.55
N GLU A 95 29.79 0.67 0.38
CA GLU A 95 30.75 1.73 0.70
C GLU A 95 32.12 1.16 1.09
N LYS A 96 32.17 0.26 2.07
CA LYS A 96 33.41 -0.41 2.48
C LYS A 96 34.09 -1.19 1.35
N LEU A 97 33.31 -1.76 0.43
CA LEU A 97 33.86 -2.45 -0.73
C LEU A 97 34.53 -1.45 -1.69
N LEU A 98 33.85 -0.34 -2.01
CA LEU A 98 34.41 0.69 -2.89
C LEU A 98 35.65 1.35 -2.29
N GLU A 99 35.69 1.59 -0.98
CA GLU A 99 36.90 2.08 -0.29
C GLU A 99 38.09 1.12 -0.50
N LYS A 100 37.88 -0.18 -0.28
CA LYS A 100 38.93 -1.20 -0.49
C LYS A 100 39.37 -1.30 -1.94
N LEU A 101 38.44 -1.15 -2.89
CA LEU A 101 38.76 -1.17 -4.31
C LEU A 101 39.51 0.08 -4.73
N GLN A 102 39.18 1.26 -4.19
CA GLN A 102 39.92 2.50 -4.45
C GLN A 102 41.38 2.34 -4.05
N VAL A 103 41.66 1.84 -2.84
CA VAL A 103 43.03 1.57 -2.38
C VAL A 103 43.79 0.63 -3.33
N ARG A 104 43.10 -0.34 -3.94
CA ARG A 104 43.74 -1.26 -4.91
C ARG A 104 43.97 -0.60 -6.26
N ILE A 105 43.06 0.25 -6.72
CA ILE A 105 43.25 1.06 -7.93
C ILE A 105 44.46 1.97 -7.75
N ASP A 106 44.55 2.68 -6.61
CA ASP A 106 45.65 3.60 -6.31
C ASP A 106 47.00 2.86 -6.32
N LYS A 107 47.08 1.68 -5.70
CA LYS A 107 48.28 0.82 -5.73
C LYS A 107 48.64 0.33 -7.14
N ALA A 108 47.65 -0.04 -7.95
CA ALA A 108 47.90 -0.46 -9.33
C ALA A 108 48.40 0.72 -10.18
N LYS A 109 47.86 1.92 -9.95
CA LYS A 109 48.29 3.17 -10.59
C LYS A 109 49.72 3.54 -10.22
N GLU A 110 50.07 3.46 -8.94
CA GLU A 110 51.45 3.67 -8.46
C GLU A 110 52.44 2.67 -9.08
N ALA A 111 51.99 1.44 -9.36
CA ALA A 111 52.77 0.43 -10.06
C ALA A 111 52.82 0.63 -11.59
N GLY A 112 52.29 1.73 -12.12
CA GLY A 112 52.33 2.07 -13.55
C GLY A 112 51.34 1.30 -14.43
N GLN A 113 50.30 0.67 -13.85
CA GLN A 113 49.27 0.00 -14.62
C GLN A 113 48.27 0.98 -15.24
N ASP A 114 47.71 0.60 -16.39
CA ASP A 114 46.54 1.29 -16.94
C ASP A 114 45.30 0.96 -16.11
N VAL A 115 44.86 1.94 -15.32
CA VAL A 115 43.68 1.85 -14.46
C VAL A 115 42.51 2.72 -14.96
N ALA A 116 42.59 3.28 -16.16
CA ALA A 116 41.61 4.27 -16.63
C ALA A 116 40.17 3.74 -16.61
N GLU A 117 39.97 2.49 -17.05
CA GLU A 117 38.63 1.87 -17.00
C GLU A 117 38.17 1.59 -15.57
N ALA A 118 39.07 1.15 -14.68
CA ALA A 118 38.74 0.91 -13.28
C ALA A 118 38.37 2.20 -12.54
N GLU A 119 39.06 3.31 -12.82
CA GLU A 119 38.74 4.64 -12.28
C GLU A 119 37.37 5.13 -12.76
N ARG A 120 37.05 4.94 -14.04
CA ARG A 120 35.73 5.27 -14.58
C ARG A 120 34.61 4.48 -13.89
N LEU A 121 34.75 3.16 -13.80
CA LEU A 121 33.78 2.29 -13.13
C LEU A 121 33.64 2.63 -11.63
N MET A 122 34.74 3.03 -10.98
CA MET A 122 34.73 3.48 -9.58
C MET A 122 33.94 4.78 -9.42
N ALA A 123 34.10 5.73 -10.35
CA ALA A 123 33.33 6.98 -10.35
C ALA A 123 31.83 6.69 -10.53
N ASP A 124 31.45 5.84 -11.49
CA ASP A 124 30.06 5.44 -11.71
C ASP A 124 29.46 4.77 -10.46
N ALA A 125 30.20 3.83 -9.85
CA ALA A 125 29.77 3.15 -8.63
C ALA A 125 29.62 4.12 -7.44
N LYS A 126 30.51 5.11 -7.30
CA LYS A 126 30.42 6.15 -6.26
C LYS A 126 29.21 7.06 -6.46
N ASN A 127 28.92 7.46 -7.70
CA ASN A 127 27.73 8.24 -8.03
C ASN A 127 26.46 7.47 -7.68
N LYS A 128 26.40 6.18 -8.04
CA LYS A 128 25.29 5.30 -7.67
C LYS A 128 25.16 5.10 -6.17
N LEU A 129 26.28 5.01 -5.44
CA LEU A 129 26.24 4.93 -3.98
C LEU A 129 25.65 6.20 -3.36
N ALA A 130 26.02 7.38 -3.88
CA ALA A 130 25.45 8.66 -3.44
C ALA A 130 23.95 8.72 -3.70
N ASP A 131 23.50 8.38 -4.91
CA ASP A 131 22.08 8.27 -5.25
C ASP A 131 21.31 7.32 -4.33
N THR A 132 21.95 6.20 -3.97
CA THR A 132 21.37 5.19 -3.08
C THR A 132 21.21 5.74 -1.65
N LYS A 133 22.20 6.49 -1.15
CA LYS A 133 22.14 7.17 0.15
C LYS A 133 21.03 8.22 0.20
N ILE A 134 20.84 8.99 -0.87
CA ILE A 134 19.75 9.97 -0.99
C ILE A 134 18.39 9.27 -0.91
N LYS A 135 18.20 8.18 -1.66
CA LYS A 135 16.95 7.38 -1.61
C LYS A 135 16.70 6.82 -0.21
N LEU A 136 17.75 6.32 0.46
CA LEU A 136 17.64 5.80 1.83
C LEU A 136 17.22 6.89 2.81
N ALA A 137 17.79 8.09 2.71
CA ALA A 137 17.41 9.24 3.53
C ALA A 137 15.94 9.66 3.29
N SER A 138 15.48 9.61 2.04
CA SER A 138 14.06 9.86 1.70
C SER A 138 13.12 8.83 2.31
N ILE A 139 13.53 7.56 2.40
CA ILE A 139 12.76 6.53 3.11
C ILE A 139 12.76 6.82 4.61
N GLU A 140 13.89 7.22 5.20
CA GLU A 140 13.99 7.50 6.63
C GLU A 140 12.99 8.57 7.09
N SER A 141 12.85 9.66 6.33
CA SER A 141 11.88 10.71 6.64
C SER A 141 10.41 10.27 6.46
N LYS A 142 10.15 9.23 5.65
CA LYS A 142 8.80 8.77 5.31
C LYS A 142 8.35 7.54 6.08
N LYS A 143 9.26 6.68 6.54
CA LYS A 143 8.92 5.37 7.15
C LYS A 143 8.08 5.48 8.43
N GLY A 144 8.11 6.63 9.11
CA GLY A 144 7.33 6.90 10.32
C GLY A 144 5.91 7.43 10.07
N VAL A 145 5.63 7.99 8.89
CA VAL A 145 4.42 8.78 8.58
C VAL A 145 3.67 8.27 7.35
N ALA A 146 4.25 7.33 6.58
CA ALA A 146 3.59 6.70 5.44
C ALA A 146 2.45 5.76 5.89
N ILE A 147 1.30 6.37 6.18
CA ILE A 147 0.08 5.70 6.66
C ILE A 147 -0.86 5.38 5.48
N ASP A 148 -0.73 6.10 4.37
CA ASP A 148 -1.60 5.99 3.21
C ASP A 148 -0.99 5.15 2.07
N LYS A 149 -1.84 4.82 1.08
CA LYS A 149 -1.42 3.99 -0.07
C LYS A 149 -0.34 4.67 -0.90
N ALA A 150 -0.40 5.99 -1.06
CA ALA A 150 0.54 6.74 -1.89
C ALA A 150 1.94 6.76 -1.25
N GLY A 151 2.05 7.08 0.05
CA GLY A 151 3.31 7.04 0.77
C GLY A 151 3.94 5.64 0.76
N PHE A 152 3.13 4.59 0.90
CA PHE A 152 3.63 3.22 0.79
C PHE A 152 4.19 2.89 -0.60
N GLN A 153 3.48 3.25 -1.68
CA GLN A 153 3.96 3.03 -3.04
C GLN A 153 5.25 3.78 -3.33
N GLU A 154 5.39 4.99 -2.77
CA GLU A 154 6.62 5.76 -2.90
C GLU A 154 7.80 5.06 -2.19
N ILE A 155 7.62 4.61 -0.94
CA ILE A 155 8.65 3.84 -0.23
C ILE A 155 9.04 2.59 -1.02
N GLN A 156 8.06 1.87 -1.59
CA GLN A 156 8.35 0.69 -2.42
C GLN A 156 9.19 1.03 -3.67
N ARG A 157 8.87 2.13 -4.37
CA ARG A 157 9.64 2.60 -5.52
C ARG A 157 11.07 2.97 -5.13
N LEU A 158 11.24 3.68 -4.01
CA LEU A 158 12.57 4.03 -3.48
C LEU A 158 13.39 2.78 -3.13
N LEU A 159 12.79 1.81 -2.44
CA LEU A 159 13.44 0.53 -2.12
C LEU A 159 13.82 -0.25 -3.39
N GLN A 160 12.99 -0.23 -4.42
CA GLN A 160 13.30 -0.85 -5.71
C GLN A 160 14.48 -0.14 -6.40
N GLY A 161 14.49 1.18 -6.41
CA GLY A 161 15.60 1.98 -6.93
C GLY A 161 16.91 1.66 -6.21
N ILE A 162 16.89 1.61 -4.87
CA ILE A 162 18.06 1.20 -4.06
C ILE A 162 18.57 -0.18 -4.49
N ARG A 163 17.66 -1.16 -4.70
CA ARG A 163 18.06 -2.50 -5.11
C ARG A 163 18.74 -2.50 -6.49
N GLN A 164 18.22 -1.71 -7.43
CA GLN A 164 18.78 -1.59 -8.77
C GLN A 164 20.16 -0.93 -8.73
N ASP A 165 20.31 0.18 -8.01
CA ASP A 165 21.59 0.87 -7.89
C ASP A 165 22.65 -0.01 -7.18
N LEU A 166 22.27 -0.73 -6.11
CA LEU A 166 23.16 -1.71 -5.46
C LEU A 166 23.58 -2.86 -6.39
N HIS A 167 22.72 -3.24 -7.35
CA HIS A 167 23.07 -4.25 -8.35
C HIS A 167 24.12 -3.70 -9.32
N VAL A 168 23.96 -2.47 -9.79
CA VAL A 168 24.93 -1.80 -10.67
C VAL A 168 26.28 -1.63 -9.96
N ILE A 169 26.28 -1.12 -8.72
CA ILE A 169 27.51 -1.01 -7.91
C ILE A 169 28.24 -2.34 -7.81
N ARG A 170 27.50 -3.45 -7.63
CA ARG A 170 28.11 -4.79 -7.58
C ARG A 170 28.72 -5.19 -8.93
N GLN A 171 28.03 -4.92 -10.04
CA GLN A 171 28.55 -5.21 -11.36
C GLN A 171 29.84 -4.44 -11.64
N ASP A 172 29.86 -3.15 -11.36
CA ASP A 172 31.03 -2.29 -11.54
C ASP A 172 32.18 -2.73 -10.64
N ALA A 173 31.90 -3.01 -9.36
CA ALA A 173 32.87 -3.58 -8.44
C ALA A 173 33.45 -4.91 -8.95
N SER A 174 32.64 -5.79 -9.54
CA SER A 174 33.10 -7.04 -10.13
C SER A 174 34.03 -6.82 -11.33
N LYS A 175 33.71 -5.85 -12.19
CA LYS A 175 34.54 -5.48 -13.35
C LYS A 175 35.87 -4.88 -12.88
N ILE A 176 35.84 -3.98 -11.90
CA ILE A 176 37.04 -3.42 -11.26
C ILE A 176 37.92 -4.55 -10.71
N ILE A 177 37.33 -5.51 -9.99
CA ILE A 177 38.07 -6.68 -9.49
C ILE A 177 38.70 -7.48 -10.63
N SER A 178 38.01 -7.64 -11.76
CA SER A 178 38.54 -8.35 -12.93
C SER A 178 39.74 -7.64 -13.54
N ILE A 179 39.65 -6.32 -13.73
CA ILE A 179 40.75 -5.48 -14.25
C ILE A 179 41.97 -5.62 -13.32
N LEU A 180 41.74 -5.48 -12.01
CA LEU A 180 42.80 -5.56 -10.99
C LEU A 180 43.31 -6.99 -10.75
N LYS A 181 42.61 -8.04 -11.17
CA LYS A 181 43.11 -9.43 -11.06
C LYS A 181 44.30 -9.68 -11.98
N GLY A 182 44.31 -9.07 -13.17
CA GLY A 182 45.44 -9.16 -14.12
C GLY A 182 46.77 -8.69 -13.51
N PHE A 183 46.71 -7.77 -12.54
CA PHE A 183 47.86 -7.29 -11.77
C PHE A 183 48.41 -8.32 -10.77
N ASN A 184 47.54 -8.92 -9.98
CA ASN A 184 47.96 -9.82 -8.90
C ASN A 184 48.55 -11.14 -9.44
N SER A 185 48.13 -11.58 -10.63
CA SER A 185 48.76 -12.71 -11.32
C SER A 185 50.13 -12.36 -11.89
N ALA A 186 50.29 -11.20 -12.55
CA ALA A 186 51.58 -10.76 -13.12
C ALA A 186 52.67 -10.52 -12.05
N THR A 187 52.29 -10.01 -10.89
CA THR A 187 53.20 -9.85 -9.73
C THR A 187 53.53 -11.16 -9.02
N SER A 188 52.74 -12.22 -9.24
CA SER A 188 53.01 -13.56 -8.68
C SER A 188 54.00 -14.37 -9.52
N GLU A 189 54.03 -14.18 -10.85
CA GLU A 189 54.98 -14.85 -11.74
C GLU A 189 56.40 -14.26 -11.64
N GLY A 190 56.52 -12.97 -11.29
CA GLY A 190 57.82 -12.31 -11.04
C GLY A 190 58.50 -12.66 -9.71
N LYS A 191 57.89 -13.52 -8.87
CA LYS A 191 58.41 -13.94 -7.56
C LYS A 191 58.83 -15.41 -7.52
N ASN A 192 59.32 -15.98 -8.62
CA ASN A 192 59.96 -17.28 -8.58
C ASN A 192 61.49 -17.15 -8.70
N PRO A 193 62.25 -17.01 -7.59
CA PRO A 193 63.70 -16.92 -7.63
C PRO A 193 64.39 -18.29 -7.72
N LEU A 194 63.81 -19.28 -8.42
CA LEU A 194 64.45 -20.58 -8.65
C LEU A 194 63.92 -21.24 -9.94
N ARG A 195 64.51 -20.89 -11.08
CA ARG A 195 64.86 -21.82 -12.16
C ARG A 195 66.11 -21.32 -12.87
#